data_AF-A0A7X7FPG3-F1
#
_entry.id   AF-A0A7X7FPG3-F1
#
_cell.length_a   1.000
_cell.length_b   1.000
_cell.length_c   1.000
_cell.angle_alpha   90.00
_cell.angle_beta   90.00
_cell.angle_gamma   90.00
#
_symmetry.space_group_name_H-M   'P 1'
#
loop_
_entity.id
_entity.type
_entity.pdbx_description
1 polymer ?
#
loop_
_entity_poly.entity_id
_entity_poly.type
_entity_poly.pdbx_seq_one_letter_code
_entity_poly.pdbx_strand_id
1 'polypeptide(L)'
;MAVFFASQAEPGRTSTIVKIAVACVILAAAVFFALRGSSEDDQLDTPESAVAYICWHDNHTFKLTPAQWDTLLKQGDVQPVGKGGEVIASSREQRGGGGGPIRAVKCPKCGKFSCVIALDCPDGTQVPSITAKGQVGECPNSPGGR
;
A
#
# COMPACT_ATOMS: atom_id res chain seq x y z
N MET A 1 -65.28 0.10 6.59
CA MET A 1 -65.56 1.03 5.46
C MET A 1 -64.26 1.22 4.71
N ALA A 2 -64.10 0.52 3.58
CA ALA A 2 -62.91 0.61 2.73
C ALA A 2 -63.06 1.82 1.80
N VAL A 3 -62.19 2.82 1.95
CA VAL A 3 -62.17 3.97 1.05
C VAL A 3 -61.14 3.67 -0.04
N PHE A 4 -61.65 3.25 -1.19
CA PHE A 4 -60.90 3.17 -2.44
C PHE A 4 -60.60 4.60 -2.92
N PHE A 5 -59.41 5.11 -2.62
CA PHE A 5 -58.88 6.28 -3.34
C PHE A 5 -58.24 5.80 -4.64
N ALA A 6 -59.07 5.75 -5.68
CA ALA A 6 -58.61 5.75 -7.06
C ALA A 6 -57.99 7.12 -7.36
N SER A 7 -56.68 7.25 -7.12
CA SER A 7 -55.93 8.40 -7.63
C SER A 7 -55.69 8.18 -9.13
N GLN A 8 -56.43 8.96 -9.92
CA GLN A 8 -56.36 9.03 -11.38
C GLN A 8 -54.91 9.16 -11.86
N ALA A 9 -54.45 8.19 -12.65
CA ALA A 9 -53.18 8.26 -13.35
C ALA A 9 -53.38 9.06 -14.65
N GLU A 10 -52.96 10.34 -14.66
CA GLU A 10 -52.73 11.07 -15.91
C GLU A 10 -51.47 10.48 -16.61
N PRO A 11 -51.56 9.99 -17.86
CA PRO A 11 -50.49 9.20 -18.50
C PRO A 11 -49.22 10.01 -18.87
N GLY A 12 -49.20 11.33 -18.64
CA GLY A 12 -48.02 12.18 -18.87
C GLY A 12 -47.32 12.71 -17.62
N ARG A 13 -48.05 12.86 -16.50
CA ARG A 13 -47.55 13.56 -15.30
C ARG A 13 -46.84 12.60 -14.34
N THR A 14 -47.35 11.38 -14.21
CA THR A 14 -46.76 10.31 -13.41
C THR A 14 -45.40 9.86 -13.94
N SER A 15 -45.23 9.73 -15.26
CA SER A 15 -43.93 9.40 -15.87
C SER A 15 -42.86 10.45 -15.57
N THR A 16 -43.24 11.73 -15.54
CA THR A 16 -42.33 12.84 -15.24
C THR A 16 -41.94 12.86 -13.75
N ILE A 17 -42.91 12.66 -12.85
CA ILE A 17 -42.67 12.59 -11.41
C ILE A 17 -41.78 11.39 -11.05
N VAL A 18 -42.00 10.23 -11.67
CA VAL A 18 -41.18 9.02 -11.46
C VAL A 18 -39.74 9.25 -11.94
N LYS A 19 -39.54 9.89 -13.10
CA LYS A 19 -38.19 10.22 -13.60
C LYS A 19 -37.44 11.17 -12.66
N ILE A 20 -38.13 12.16 -12.11
CA ILE A 20 -37.54 13.11 -11.16
C ILE A 20 -37.19 12.40 -9.85
N ALA A 21 -38.08 11.56 -9.32
CA ALA A 21 -37.82 10.79 -8.10
C ALA A 21 -36.61 9.85 -8.26
N VAL A 22 -36.52 9.15 -9.39
CA VAL A 22 -35.38 8.27 -9.71
C VAL A 22 -34.09 9.09 -9.83
N ALA A 23 -34.12 10.25 -10.50
CA ALA A 23 -32.95 11.13 -10.60
C ALA A 23 -32.47 11.61 -9.22
N CYS A 24 -33.39 11.97 -8.31
CA CYS A 24 -33.05 12.36 -6.94
C CYS A 24 -32.44 11.21 -6.13
N VAL A 25 -32.94 9.98 -6.27
CA VAL A 25 -32.37 8.81 -5.58
C VAL A 25 -30.97 8.50 -6.09
N ILE A 26 -30.73 8.60 -7.40
CA ILE A 26 -29.40 8.39 -8.00
C ILE A 26 -28.43 9.48 -7.51
N LEU A 27 -28.87 10.75 -7.47
CA LEU A 27 -28.05 11.85 -6.95
C LEU A 27 -27.72 11.67 -5.47
N ALA A 28 -28.71 11.29 -4.65
CA ALA A 28 -28.50 11.00 -3.24
C ALA A 28 -27.53 9.82 -3.04
N ALA A 29 -27.66 8.76 -3.85
CA ALA A 29 -26.75 7.62 -3.80
C ALA A 29 -25.32 8.01 -4.24
N ALA A 30 -25.18 8.84 -5.27
CA ALA A 30 -23.87 9.33 -5.73
C ALA A 30 -23.19 10.22 -4.70
N VAL A 31 -23.94 11.14 -4.06
CA VAL A 31 -23.44 11.98 -2.97
C VAL A 31 -23.08 11.13 -1.75
N PHE A 32 -23.92 10.15 -1.40
CA PHE A 32 -23.65 9.23 -0.31
C PHE A 32 -22.39 8.40 -0.56
N PHE A 33 -22.21 7.86 -1.77
CA PHE A 33 -20.98 7.13 -2.13
C PHE A 33 -19.76 8.04 -2.17
N ALA A 34 -19.89 9.28 -2.67
CA ALA A 34 -18.79 10.24 -2.66
C ALA A 34 -18.37 10.64 -1.24
N LEU A 35 -19.33 10.79 -0.31
CA LEU A 35 -19.07 11.13 1.08
C LEU A 35 -18.58 9.93 1.90
N ARG A 36 -19.05 8.70 1.60
CA ARG A 36 -18.64 7.49 2.32
C ARG A 36 -17.35 6.85 1.79
N GLY A 37 -16.97 7.15 0.55
CA GLY A 37 -15.73 6.65 -0.06
C GLY A 37 -14.44 7.31 0.45
N SER A 38 -14.51 8.22 1.43
CA SER A 38 -13.34 8.92 1.99
C SER A 38 -12.93 8.44 3.39
N SER A 39 -13.49 7.37 3.93
CA SER A 39 -13.33 7.01 5.35
C SER A 39 -12.79 5.59 5.63
N GLU A 40 -11.97 5.01 4.74
CA GLU A 40 -11.40 3.66 4.96
C GLU A 40 -9.88 3.52 4.72
N ASP A 41 -9.11 4.62 4.69
CA ASP A 41 -7.64 4.55 4.56
C ASP A 41 -6.88 5.48 5.54
N ASP A 42 -7.42 5.71 6.74
CA ASP A 42 -6.61 6.28 7.84
C ASP A 42 -5.73 5.17 8.43
N GLN A 43 -4.73 4.75 7.66
CA GLN A 43 -3.62 3.96 8.19
C GLN A 43 -2.89 4.85 9.19
N LEU A 44 -3.17 4.66 10.48
CA LEU A 44 -2.64 5.45 11.60
C LEU A 44 -1.14 5.73 11.43
N ASP A 45 -0.81 6.95 10.99
CA ASP A 45 0.53 7.42 10.70
C ASP A 45 1.25 7.78 12.01
N THR A 46 1.40 6.77 12.84
CA THR A 46 1.98 6.87 14.18
C THR A 46 3.45 6.48 14.15
N PRO A 47 4.32 7.13 14.94
CA PRO A 47 5.75 6.82 14.97
C PRO A 47 6.04 5.39 15.43
N GLU A 48 5.15 4.76 16.20
CA GLU A 48 5.24 3.34 16.56
C GLU A 48 5.03 2.39 15.36
N SER A 49 4.37 2.85 14.29
CA SER A 49 4.17 2.08 13.06
C SER A 49 5.35 2.18 12.09
N ALA A 50 6.39 2.94 12.44
CA ALA A 50 7.52 3.19 11.58
C ALA A 50 8.45 1.97 11.53
N VAL A 51 8.64 1.41 10.34
CA VAL A 51 9.53 0.28 10.10
C VAL A 51 10.93 0.81 9.78
N ALA A 52 11.95 0.22 10.39
CA ALA A 52 13.34 0.56 10.10
C ALA A 52 13.77 -0.06 8.75
N TYR A 53 14.47 0.72 7.95
CA TYR A 53 15.10 0.32 6.71
C TYR A 53 16.61 0.53 6.82
N ILE A 54 17.38 -0.35 6.18
CA ILE A 54 18.84 -0.33 6.14
C ILE A 54 19.34 -0.47 4.71
N CYS A 55 20.34 0.34 4.36
CA CYS A 55 20.97 0.31 3.05
C CYS A 55 22.14 -0.67 3.00
N TRP A 56 22.21 -1.53 1.98
CA TRP A 56 23.33 -2.47 1.80
C TRP A 56 24.68 -1.81 1.52
N HIS A 57 24.69 -0.59 0.97
CA HIS A 57 25.94 0.03 0.49
C HIS A 57 26.64 0.89 1.53
N ASP A 58 25.87 1.66 2.30
CA ASP A 58 26.42 2.65 3.25
C ASP A 58 25.96 2.39 4.69
N ASN A 59 25.26 1.28 4.93
CA ASN A 59 24.71 0.86 6.21
C ASN A 59 23.84 1.94 6.88
N HIS A 60 23.31 2.88 6.09
CA HIS A 60 22.46 3.94 6.60
C HIS A 60 21.10 3.36 6.98
N THR A 61 20.67 3.64 8.21
CA THR A 61 19.37 3.24 8.72
C THR A 61 18.46 4.46 8.84
N PHE A 62 17.19 4.28 8.49
CA PHE A 62 16.14 5.27 8.65
C PHE A 62 14.80 4.58 8.87
N LYS A 63 13.84 5.29 9.46
CA LYS A 63 12.49 4.75 9.69
C LYS A 63 11.53 5.34 8.68
N LEU A 64 10.64 4.49 8.17
CA LEU A 64 9.54 4.91 7.30
C LEU A 64 8.23 4.56 7.95
N THR A 65 7.34 5.55 8.05
CA THR A 65 5.94 5.31 8.37
C THR A 65 5.17 4.78 7.15
N PRO A 66 3.99 4.20 7.34
CA PRO A 66 3.17 3.75 6.22
C PRO A 66 2.82 4.88 5.22
N ALA A 67 2.50 6.09 5.69
CA ALA A 67 2.21 7.21 4.78
C ALA A 67 3.44 7.66 3.99
N GLN A 68 4.63 7.63 4.61
CA GLN A 68 5.89 7.91 3.92
C GLN A 68 6.19 6.83 2.87
N TRP A 69 5.94 5.56 3.20
CA TRP A 69 6.09 4.45 2.25
C TRP A 69 5.19 4.63 1.03
N ASP A 70 3.92 4.96 1.22
CA ASP A 70 2.99 5.23 0.11
C ASP A 70 3.40 6.42 -0.74
N THR A 71 3.97 7.45 -0.11
CA THR A 71 4.53 8.60 -0.83
C THR A 71 5.70 8.17 -1.73
N LEU A 72 6.62 7.36 -1.20
CA LEU A 72 7.76 6.84 -1.96
C LEU A 72 7.32 5.88 -3.08
N LEU A 73 6.28 5.07 -2.85
CA LEU A 73 5.66 4.24 -3.88
C LEU A 73 5.11 5.09 -5.03
N LYS A 74 4.36 6.16 -4.72
CA LYS A 74 3.79 7.08 -5.72
C LYS A 74 4.87 7.84 -6.48
N GLN A 75 6.01 8.13 -5.85
CA GLN A 75 7.16 8.78 -6.47
C GLN A 75 8.02 7.84 -7.33
N GLY A 76 7.80 6.52 -7.24
CA GLY A 76 8.63 5.53 -7.93
C GLY A 76 9.99 5.28 -7.27
N ASP A 77 10.15 5.72 -6.02
CA ASP A 77 11.36 5.51 -5.20
C ASP A 77 11.33 4.16 -4.45
N VAL A 78 10.35 3.30 -4.78
CA VAL A 78 10.31 1.89 -4.38
C VAL A 78 10.22 1.04 -5.64
N GLN A 79 11.23 0.20 -5.88
CA GLN A 79 11.27 -0.66 -7.07
C GLN A 79 11.63 -2.10 -6.73
N PRO A 80 11.13 -3.08 -7.51
CA PRO A 80 11.62 -4.44 -7.44
C PRO A 80 13.08 -4.49 -7.87
N VAL A 81 13.92 -5.10 -7.05
CA VAL A 81 15.34 -5.32 -7.31
C VAL A 81 15.66 -6.81 -7.32
N GLY A 82 16.60 -7.17 -8.19
CA GLY A 82 17.21 -8.48 -8.22
C GLY A 82 18.32 -8.65 -7.19
N LYS A 83 18.98 -9.80 -7.25
CA LYS A 83 20.24 -10.03 -6.52
C LYS A 83 21.27 -9.01 -7.02
N GLY A 84 21.83 -8.21 -6.12
CA GLY A 84 22.79 -7.15 -6.41
C GLY A 84 22.24 -5.73 -6.35
N GLY A 85 20.94 -5.54 -6.11
CA GLY A 85 20.33 -4.20 -6.03
C GLY A 85 20.06 -3.54 -7.38
N GLU A 86 20.05 -4.33 -8.45
CA GLU A 86 19.68 -3.86 -9.77
C GLU A 86 18.16 -3.86 -9.94
N VAL A 87 17.61 -2.75 -10.41
CA VAL A 87 16.17 -2.59 -10.68
C VAL A 87 15.78 -3.55 -11.80
N ILE A 88 14.82 -4.42 -11.52
CA ILE A 88 14.29 -5.37 -12.49
C ILE A 88 12.95 -4.86 -13.01
N ALA A 89 12.79 -4.78 -14.34
CA ALA A 89 11.47 -4.54 -14.90
C ALA A 89 10.54 -5.65 -14.44
N SER A 90 9.36 -5.30 -13.91
CA SER A 90 8.35 -6.23 -13.40
C SER A 90 7.67 -7.01 -14.54
N SER A 91 8.47 -7.62 -15.40
CA SER A 91 8.08 -8.31 -16.63
C SER A 91 8.06 -9.80 -16.37
N ARG A 92 7.04 -10.28 -15.65
CA ARG A 92 6.46 -11.65 -15.75
C ARG A 92 7.37 -12.88 -15.55
N GLU A 93 8.68 -12.74 -15.40
CA GLU A 93 9.69 -13.80 -15.51
C GLU A 93 10.38 -14.07 -14.16
N GLN A 94 9.59 -14.27 -13.11
CA GLN A 94 10.09 -14.81 -11.84
C GLN A 94 9.06 -15.72 -11.18
N ARG A 95 8.45 -16.61 -11.98
CA ARG A 95 7.63 -17.74 -11.48
C ARG A 95 8.43 -19.04 -11.32
N GLY A 96 9.76 -18.99 -11.47
CA GLY A 96 10.61 -20.19 -11.55
C GLY A 96 11.32 -20.62 -10.27
N GLY A 97 11.22 -19.89 -9.15
CA GLY A 97 11.89 -20.33 -7.92
C GLY A 97 11.64 -19.44 -6.72
N GLY A 98 10.69 -19.84 -5.87
CA GLY A 98 10.64 -19.65 -4.40
C GLY A 98 10.78 -18.26 -3.76
N GLY A 99 11.25 -17.23 -4.45
CA GLY A 99 11.47 -15.89 -3.91
C GLY A 99 11.00 -14.86 -4.93
N GLY A 100 9.94 -14.13 -4.58
CA GLY A 100 9.51 -12.98 -5.37
C GLY A 100 10.57 -11.88 -5.42
N PRO A 101 10.42 -10.90 -6.33
CA PRO A 101 11.34 -9.78 -6.41
C PRO A 101 11.36 -8.99 -5.09
N ILE A 102 12.56 -8.67 -4.60
CA ILE A 102 12.74 -7.89 -3.37
C ILE A 102 12.33 -6.46 -3.68
N ARG A 103 11.44 -5.86 -2.89
CA ARG A 103 11.17 -4.42 -3.02
C ARG A 103 12.23 -3.66 -2.23
N ALA A 104 13.03 -2.85 -2.92
CA ALA A 104 13.98 -1.97 -2.28
C ALA A 104 13.55 -0.51 -2.44
N VAL A 105 13.80 0.26 -1.39
CA VAL A 105 13.65 1.71 -1.37
C VAL A 105 14.95 2.35 -1.85
N LYS A 106 14.83 3.49 -2.51
CA LYS A 106 15.96 4.33 -2.86
C LYS A 106 16.60 4.93 -1.59
N CYS A 107 17.89 4.71 -1.41
CA CYS A 107 18.63 5.28 -0.29
C CYS A 107 18.72 6.81 -0.43
N PRO A 108 18.36 7.60 0.60
CA PRO A 108 18.50 9.06 0.56
C PRO A 108 19.96 9.52 0.54
N LYS A 109 20.90 8.68 1.01
CA LYS A 109 22.32 9.02 1.13
C LYS A 109 23.13 8.65 -0.12
N CYS A 110 22.92 7.46 -0.69
CA CYS A 110 23.66 7.01 -1.88
C CYS A 110 22.84 7.00 -3.18
N GLY A 111 21.53 7.26 -3.12
CA GLY A 111 20.65 7.37 -4.30
C GLY A 111 20.33 6.05 -5.01
N LYS A 112 20.80 4.91 -4.50
CA LYS A 112 20.61 3.57 -5.08
C LYS A 112 19.42 2.84 -4.47
N PHE A 113 18.79 1.94 -5.24
CA PHE A 113 17.73 1.06 -4.75
C PHE A 113 18.32 -0.11 -3.96
N SER A 114 18.68 0.16 -2.72
CA SER A 114 19.41 -0.79 -1.87
C SER A 114 18.93 -0.81 -0.42
N CYS A 115 17.86 -0.09 -0.10
CA CYS A 115 17.29 -0.07 1.24
C CYS A 115 16.20 -1.12 1.39
N VAL A 116 16.39 -2.02 2.34
CA VAL A 116 15.42 -3.07 2.70
C VAL A 116 15.06 -2.95 4.17
N ILE A 117 14.02 -3.65 4.60
CA ILE A 117 13.62 -3.69 6.01
C ILE A 117 14.81 -4.15 6.85
N ALA A 118 15.10 -3.42 7.92
CA ALA A 118 16.08 -3.78 8.93
C ALA A 118 15.43 -4.71 9.95
N LEU A 119 16.15 -5.75 10.35
CA LEU A 119 15.81 -6.63 11.45
C LEU A 119 16.65 -6.23 12.66
N ASP A 120 15.99 -6.08 13.80
CA ASP A 120 16.65 -5.86 15.08
C ASP A 120 17.12 -7.20 15.64
N CYS A 121 18.44 -7.35 15.80
CA CYS A 121 19.04 -8.49 16.44
C CYS A 121 18.96 -8.36 17.98
N PRO A 122 19.00 -9.48 18.72
CA PRO A 122 18.96 -9.46 20.19
C PRO A 122 20.15 -8.73 20.83
N ASP A 123 21.25 -8.54 20.10
CA ASP A 123 22.41 -7.76 20.53
C ASP A 123 22.27 -6.25 20.26
N GLY A 124 21.12 -5.81 19.73
CA GLY A 124 20.85 -4.41 19.38
C GLY A 124 21.41 -3.99 18.02
N THR A 125 22.06 -4.90 17.28
CA THR A 125 22.53 -4.62 15.91
C THR A 125 21.35 -4.68 14.93
N GLN A 126 21.36 -3.82 13.91
CA GLN A 126 20.40 -3.90 12.81
C GLN A 126 21.03 -4.58 11.60
N VAL A 127 20.37 -5.61 11.08
CA VAL A 127 20.80 -6.34 9.88
C VAL A 127 19.75 -6.23 8.78
N PRO A 128 20.11 -6.22 7.49
CA PRO A 128 19.12 -6.23 6.42
C PRO A 128 18.35 -7.54 6.42
N SER A 129 17.03 -7.48 6.36
CA SER A 129 16.15 -8.67 6.24
C SER A 129 16.54 -9.58 5.08
N ILE A 130 16.99 -8.99 3.98
CA ILE A 130 17.57 -9.69 2.85
C ILE A 130 18.84 -8.96 2.45
N THR A 131 19.96 -9.68 2.34
CA THR A 131 21.24 -9.15 1.88
C THR A 131 21.22 -8.84 0.38
N ALA A 132 22.20 -8.07 -0.09
CA ALA A 132 22.37 -7.80 -1.53
C ALA A 132 22.50 -9.08 -2.38
N LYS A 133 22.90 -10.22 -1.77
CA LYS A 133 22.99 -11.53 -2.46
C LYS A 133 21.65 -12.27 -2.54
N GLY A 134 20.58 -11.73 -1.96
CA GLY A 134 19.27 -12.37 -1.86
C GLY A 134 19.19 -13.45 -0.77
N GLN A 135 20.12 -13.45 0.18
CA GLN A 135 20.08 -14.32 1.36
C GLN A 135 19.42 -13.59 2.52
N VAL A 136 18.71 -14.30 3.40
CA VAL A 136 18.16 -13.72 4.64
C VAL A 136 19.31 -13.18 5.49
N GLY A 137 19.14 -12.01 6.10
CA GLY A 137 20.13 -11.46 7.02
C GLY A 137 20.30 -12.35 8.25
N GLU A 138 21.54 -12.56 8.66
CA GLU A 138 21.86 -13.34 9.85
C GLU A 138 22.41 -12.42 10.93
N CYS A 139 21.89 -12.55 12.15
CA CYS A 139 22.42 -11.87 13.32
C CYS A 139 23.77 -12.49 13.71
N PRO A 140 24.83 -11.69 13.93
CA PRO A 140 26.19 -12.18 14.10
C PRO A 140 26.40 -13.02 15.38
N ASN A 141 25.53 -12.86 16.39
CA ASN A 141 25.67 -13.52 17.70
C ASN A 141 24.53 -14.50 18.03
N SER A 142 23.68 -14.87 17.07
CA SER A 142 22.60 -15.84 17.29
C SER A 142 23.12 -17.29 17.23
N PRO A 143 23.03 -18.10 18.30
CA PRO A 143 23.35 -19.52 18.24
C PRO A 143 22.26 -20.26 17.47
N GLY A 144 22.35 -20.29 16.14
CA GLY A 144 21.41 -21.02 15.28
C GLY A 144 20.80 -20.23 14.13
N GLY A 145 21.25 -19.00 13.83
CA GLY A 145 20.84 -18.28 12.63
C GLY A 145 19.33 -18.03 12.57
N ARG A 146 18.82 -17.19 13.47
CA ARG A 146 17.60 -16.41 13.36
C ARG A 146 17.53 -15.38 14.48
#